data_AF-A0A8S1DIG1-F1
#
_entry.id   AF-A0A8S1DIG1-F1
#
_cell.length_a   1.000
_cell.length_b   1.000
_cell.length_c   1.000
_cell.angle_alpha   90.00
_cell.angle_beta   90.00
_cell.angle_gamma   90.00
#
_symmetry.space_group_name_H-M   'P 1'
#
loop_
_entity.id
_entity.type
_entity.pdbx_description
1 polymer ?
#
loop_
_entity_poly.entity_id
_entity_poly.type
_entity_poly.pdbx_seq_one_letter_code
_entity_poly.pdbx_strand_id
1 'polypeptide(L)'
;MEAAGEKGVARIKPEFVIQAEEQPQTPQKEEQSEEPASKKPKREERKRGQNKARGVPWKADPGTQVCVSLIDVREGEPWPECERGAKCNHMHSARDYLALKPADLGSTCYLYSTFGRCPRGLACRFGSSHITEEGHNKVDPELFDPDRPASSTNVLSKEVQLALRKYKYDFSKSEKVCKGEKRQGPVADEDQVKLKAEEKPKIEWRDKLYLSPLTTLGNLPFRRVCRRFGADVTCGEMAVASSILQGQPQEWALVRRHESETLFGAQICGNNPLILAKCAQVLQEQTDIHFVDINTGCPIDLIYQQGSGSALMRRPNVLEQMVTAMTQVSDLPVTVKTRTGVYSDKKTAHTLIPRLRTSGASLITVK
;
A
#
# COMPACT_ATOMS: atom_id res chain seq x y z
N MET A 1 11.92 -17.11 43.67
CA MET A 1 12.64 -15.83 43.75
C MET A 1 12.39 -15.09 42.44
N GLU A 2 11.47 -14.14 42.48
CA GLU A 2 11.07 -13.32 41.33
C GLU A 2 12.15 -12.26 41.08
N ALA A 3 12.69 -12.22 39.86
CA ALA A 3 13.48 -11.08 39.38
C ALA A 3 12.53 -10.16 38.61
N ALA A 4 12.06 -9.11 39.28
CA ALA A 4 11.31 -8.04 38.65
C ALA A 4 12.25 -7.29 37.68
N GLY A 5 11.94 -7.31 36.38
CA GLY A 5 12.67 -6.55 35.38
C GLY A 5 12.42 -5.04 35.54
N GLU A 6 13.47 -4.27 35.80
CA GLU A 6 13.40 -2.82 35.83
C GLU A 6 13.04 -2.25 34.45
N LYS A 7 12.18 -1.23 34.44
CA LYS A 7 11.77 -0.52 33.21
C LYS A 7 12.99 0.14 32.58
N GLY A 8 13.22 -0.12 31.30
CA GLY A 8 14.30 0.51 30.53
C GLY A 8 14.13 2.03 30.46
N VAL A 9 14.97 2.76 31.19
CA VAL A 9 15.04 4.22 31.11
C VAL A 9 15.98 4.60 29.96
N ALA A 10 15.43 5.19 28.90
CA ALA A 10 16.23 5.78 27.83
C ALA A 10 16.70 7.18 28.27
N ARG A 11 17.99 7.34 28.54
CA ARG A 11 18.58 8.64 28.86
C ARG A 11 18.71 9.46 27.58
N ILE A 12 17.99 10.57 27.48
CA ILE A 12 18.20 11.58 26.44
C ILE A 12 19.49 12.31 26.79
N LYS A 13 20.42 12.43 25.83
CA LYS A 13 21.64 13.20 26.09
C LYS A 13 21.29 14.69 26.21
N PRO A 14 21.93 15.44 27.12
CA PRO A 14 21.57 16.84 27.42
C PRO A 14 21.50 17.75 26.19
N GLU A 15 22.33 17.49 25.18
CA GLU A 15 22.36 18.23 23.91
C GLU A 15 21.09 18.09 23.04
N PHE A 16 20.21 17.13 23.34
CA PHE A 16 18.94 16.92 22.63
C PHE A 16 17.71 17.39 23.44
N VAL A 17 17.92 18.04 24.58
CA VAL A 17 16.82 18.61 25.39
C VAL A 17 16.55 20.04 24.92
N ILE A 18 15.43 20.25 24.23
CA ILE A 18 14.96 21.59 23.87
C ILE A 18 14.26 22.18 25.11
N GLN A 19 14.71 23.35 25.59
CA GLN A 19 14.00 24.07 26.65
C GLN A 19 12.68 24.58 26.09
N ALA A 20 11.58 24.29 26.78
CA ALA A 20 10.27 24.80 26.40
C ALA A 20 10.26 26.33 26.59
N GLU A 21 10.26 27.07 25.49
CA GLU A 21 9.90 28.50 25.52
C GLU A 21 8.41 28.61 25.90
N GLU A 22 8.12 29.52 26.82
CA GLU A 22 6.76 29.79 27.31
C GLU A 22 5.85 30.14 26.13
N GLN A 23 4.85 29.30 25.88
CA GLN A 23 3.78 29.64 24.95
C GLN A 23 2.98 30.83 25.53
N PRO A 24 2.66 31.86 24.75
CA PRO A 24 1.87 32.98 25.23
C PRO A 24 0.51 32.49 25.75
N GLN A 25 0.22 32.83 27.00
CA GLN A 25 -1.02 32.47 27.68
C GLN A 25 -2.22 32.97 26.90
N THR A 26 -3.14 32.05 26.60
CA THR A 26 -4.45 32.39 26.02
C THR A 26 -5.28 33.10 27.10
N PRO A 27 -5.91 34.25 26.82
CA PRO A 27 -6.67 34.97 27.84
C PRO A 27 -7.84 34.13 28.36
N GLN A 28 -7.91 33.96 29.68
CA GLN A 28 -9.07 33.39 30.36
C GLN A 28 -10.24 34.36 30.20
N LYS A 29 -11.36 33.89 29.63
CA LYS A 29 -12.61 34.62 29.61
C LYS A 29 -13.26 34.52 31.00
N GLU A 30 -13.40 35.67 31.65
CA GLU A 30 -14.24 35.85 32.84
C GLU A 30 -15.70 35.49 32.53
N GLU A 31 -16.32 34.73 33.43
CA GLU A 31 -17.76 34.50 33.47
C GLU A 31 -18.47 35.80 33.87
N GLN A 32 -19.20 36.39 32.93
CA GLN A 32 -20.28 37.32 33.25
C GLN A 32 -21.59 36.76 32.74
N SER A 33 -22.45 36.47 33.70
CA SER A 33 -23.85 36.10 33.55
C SER A 33 -24.66 37.29 33.05
N GLU A 34 -25.32 37.14 31.90
CA GLU A 34 -26.58 37.80 31.57
C GLU A 34 -27.20 37.13 30.33
N GLU A 35 -28.35 36.48 30.50
CA GLU A 35 -29.17 35.96 29.39
C GLU A 35 -29.79 37.12 28.60
N PRO A 36 -29.98 36.94 27.27
CA PRO A 36 -31.38 36.82 26.84
C PRO A 36 -31.65 35.81 25.69
N ALA A 37 -32.80 35.15 25.85
CA ALA A 37 -33.80 34.73 24.84
C ALA A 37 -33.37 34.04 23.51
N SER A 38 -33.45 32.71 23.55
CA SER A 38 -33.97 31.75 22.55
C SER A 38 -33.77 32.00 21.03
N LYS A 39 -32.89 31.20 20.41
CA LYS A 39 -33.08 30.65 19.04
C LYS A 39 -32.64 29.18 19.02
N LYS A 40 -33.48 28.30 18.46
CA LYS A 40 -33.33 26.83 18.41
C LYS A 40 -31.93 26.39 17.90
N PRO A 41 -31.26 25.41 18.52
CA PRO A 41 -29.94 25.00 18.07
C PRO A 41 -30.03 24.15 16.79
N LYS A 42 -29.15 24.45 15.82
CA LYS A 42 -28.84 23.56 14.70
C LYS A 42 -28.27 22.26 15.26
N ARG A 43 -28.76 21.13 14.72
CA ARG A 43 -28.35 19.77 15.07
C ARG A 43 -26.83 19.62 14.94
N GLU A 44 -26.12 19.50 16.07
CA GLU A 44 -24.70 19.18 16.08
C GLU A 44 -24.46 17.78 15.51
N GLU A 45 -23.63 17.70 14.47
CA GLU A 45 -23.11 16.44 13.96
C GLU A 45 -22.24 15.77 15.02
N ARG A 46 -22.77 14.72 15.63
CA ARG A 46 -22.03 13.88 16.58
C ARG A 46 -20.85 13.21 15.86
N LYS A 47 -19.64 13.75 16.04
CA LYS A 47 -18.39 13.16 15.54
C LYS A 47 -18.16 11.77 16.18
N ARG A 48 -18.30 10.71 15.39
CA ARG A 48 -17.99 9.31 15.78
C ARG A 48 -16.51 9.00 15.48
N GLY A 49 -15.85 8.23 16.36
CA GLY A 49 -14.47 7.73 16.16
C GLY A 49 -13.46 8.12 17.26
N GLN A 50 -12.38 7.35 17.37
CA GLN A 50 -11.20 7.66 18.18
C GLN A 50 -10.35 8.67 17.40
N ASN A 51 -10.56 9.98 17.62
CA ASN A 51 -9.67 11.13 17.28
C ASN A 51 -10.49 12.45 17.28
N LYS A 52 -11.33 12.67 18.29
CA LYS A 52 -12.25 13.82 18.36
C LYS A 52 -11.54 15.17 18.57
N ALA A 53 -10.34 15.14 19.16
CA ALA A 53 -9.51 16.31 19.44
C ALA A 53 -8.50 16.64 18.33
N ARG A 54 -8.40 15.80 17.28
CA ARG A 54 -7.52 16.12 16.16
C ARG A 54 -8.20 17.18 15.30
N GLY A 55 -7.60 18.37 15.24
CA GLY A 55 -8.04 19.43 14.33
C GLY A 55 -8.10 18.94 12.88
N VAL A 56 -8.78 19.69 12.01
CA VAL A 56 -8.74 19.41 10.58
C VAL A 56 -7.25 19.41 10.16
N PRO A 57 -6.75 18.35 9.52
CA PRO A 57 -5.38 18.34 9.02
C PRO A 57 -5.15 19.60 8.19
N TRP A 58 -4.05 20.31 8.42
CA TRP A 58 -3.70 21.46 7.60
C TRP A 58 -3.71 21.04 6.12
N LYS A 59 -4.42 21.79 5.30
CA LYS A 59 -4.48 21.61 3.85
C LYS A 59 -4.03 22.91 3.23
N ALA A 60 -3.04 22.85 2.34
CA ALA A 60 -2.71 23.98 1.50
C ALA A 60 -3.95 24.39 0.69
N ASP A 61 -4.13 25.70 0.50
CA ASP A 61 -5.16 26.22 -0.37
C ASP A 61 -4.90 25.72 -1.80
N PRO A 62 -5.83 24.97 -2.43
CA PRO A 62 -5.68 24.52 -3.80
C PRO A 62 -5.32 25.63 -4.78
N GLY A 63 -5.78 26.87 -4.55
CA GLY A 63 -5.48 28.02 -5.39
C GLY A 63 -4.00 28.40 -5.42
N THR A 64 -3.24 28.02 -4.40
CA THR A 64 -1.78 28.23 -4.32
C THR A 64 -0.97 27.13 -5.02
N GLN A 65 -1.64 26.06 -5.47
CA GLN A 65 -1.00 24.92 -6.12
C GLN A 65 -1.21 24.98 -7.62
N VAL A 66 -0.15 24.69 -8.39
CA VAL A 66 -0.23 24.55 -9.85
C VAL A 66 -1.15 23.39 -10.24
N CYS A 67 -1.90 23.59 -11.33
CA CYS A 67 -2.71 22.53 -11.91
C CYS A 67 -1.82 21.38 -12.43
N VAL A 68 -2.26 20.14 -12.23
CA VAL A 68 -1.56 18.93 -12.68
C VAL A 68 -1.25 18.94 -14.18
N SER A 69 -2.11 19.55 -15.01
CA SER A 69 -1.90 19.65 -16.46
C SER A 69 -0.69 20.51 -16.83
N LEU A 70 -0.28 21.44 -15.97
CA LEU A 70 0.84 22.36 -16.23
C LEU A 70 2.15 21.92 -15.56
N ILE A 71 2.13 20.83 -14.77
CA ILE A 71 3.30 20.41 -13.99
C ILE A 71 4.46 20.02 -14.90
N ASP A 72 4.20 19.33 -16.00
CA ASP A 72 5.23 18.62 -16.77
C ASP A 72 5.09 18.84 -18.28
N VAL A 73 4.95 20.11 -18.65
CA VAL A 73 4.90 20.58 -20.05
C VAL A 73 6.32 20.89 -20.51
N ARG A 74 6.73 20.33 -21.65
CA ARG A 74 8.12 20.46 -22.13
C ARG A 74 8.34 21.80 -22.82
N GLU A 75 9.59 22.26 -22.83
CA GLU A 75 10.00 23.43 -23.59
C GLU A 75 9.65 23.25 -25.08
N GLY A 76 8.94 24.23 -25.65
CA GLY A 76 8.43 24.19 -27.03
C GLY A 76 7.04 23.56 -27.20
N GLU A 77 6.46 22.95 -26.16
CA GLU A 77 5.08 22.46 -26.20
C GLU A 77 4.07 23.55 -25.82
N PRO A 78 2.90 23.60 -26.46
CA PRO A 78 1.85 24.53 -26.06
C PRO A 78 1.26 24.13 -24.70
N TRP A 79 0.84 25.12 -23.91
CA TRP A 79 0.15 24.88 -22.65
C TRP A 79 -1.18 24.14 -22.87
N PRO A 80 -1.38 22.97 -22.24
CA PRO A 80 -2.59 22.18 -22.44
C PRO A 80 -3.78 22.78 -21.68
N GLU A 81 -4.97 22.60 -22.26
CA GLU A 81 -6.21 22.91 -21.56
C GLU A 81 -6.44 21.93 -20.41
N CYS A 82 -6.95 22.44 -19.28
CA CYS A 82 -7.26 21.62 -18.12
C CYS A 82 -8.52 20.79 -18.37
N GLU A 83 -8.43 19.46 -18.28
CA GLU A 83 -9.58 18.54 -18.41
C GLU A 83 -10.72 18.84 -17.42
N ARG A 84 -10.41 19.46 -16.27
CA ARG A 84 -11.40 19.85 -15.27
C ARG A 84 -12.08 21.19 -15.58
N GLY A 85 -11.55 21.95 -16.53
CA GLY A 85 -12.04 23.27 -16.95
C GLY A 85 -12.33 24.19 -15.76
N ALA A 86 -13.50 24.84 -15.80
CA ALA A 86 -13.96 25.77 -14.77
C ALA A 86 -14.19 25.16 -13.37
N LYS A 87 -14.18 23.82 -13.23
CA LYS A 87 -14.33 23.13 -11.93
C LYS A 87 -12.99 22.93 -11.22
N CYS A 88 -11.89 23.35 -11.82
CA CYS A 88 -10.56 23.19 -11.26
C CYS A 88 -10.20 24.35 -10.33
N ASN A 89 -9.87 24.02 -9.07
CA ASN A 89 -9.52 25.01 -8.05
C ASN A 89 -8.00 25.28 -7.96
N HIS A 90 -7.22 24.91 -8.99
CA HIS A 90 -5.77 25.07 -9.01
C HIS A 90 -5.34 26.19 -9.94
N MET A 91 -4.10 26.68 -9.78
CA MET A 91 -3.52 27.72 -10.63
C MET A 91 -3.29 27.21 -12.06
N HIS A 92 -3.77 27.96 -13.05
CA HIS A 92 -3.59 27.66 -14.48
C HIS A 92 -2.59 28.59 -15.20
N SER A 93 -1.79 29.33 -14.43
CA SER A 93 -0.74 30.21 -14.95
C SER A 93 0.60 29.75 -14.40
N ALA A 94 1.50 29.33 -15.28
CA ALA A 94 2.84 28.90 -14.90
C ALA A 94 3.66 30.03 -14.29
N ARG A 95 3.54 31.25 -14.86
CA ARG A 95 4.23 32.45 -14.39
C ARG A 95 3.75 32.88 -13.00
N ASP A 96 2.44 32.89 -12.77
CA ASP A 96 1.89 33.26 -11.45
C ASP A 96 2.28 32.24 -10.38
N TYR A 97 2.33 30.96 -10.77
CA TYR A 97 2.83 29.93 -9.87
C TYR A 97 4.32 30.10 -9.56
N LEU A 98 5.18 30.41 -10.54
CA LEU A 98 6.61 30.66 -10.29
C LEU A 98 6.82 31.83 -9.33
N ALA A 99 6.02 32.89 -9.43
CA ALA A 99 6.08 34.04 -8.53
C ALA A 99 5.68 33.67 -7.08
N LEU A 100 4.72 32.77 -6.91
CA LEU A 100 4.28 32.29 -5.60
C LEU A 100 5.16 31.16 -5.04
N LYS A 101 5.81 30.40 -5.92
CA LYS A 101 6.61 29.23 -5.59
C LYS A 101 7.74 29.66 -4.65
N PRO A 102 7.94 28.99 -3.49
CA PRO A 102 9.04 29.32 -2.61
C PRO A 102 10.39 29.15 -3.32
N ALA A 103 11.46 29.78 -2.81
CA ALA A 103 12.81 29.60 -3.35
C ALA A 103 13.22 28.12 -3.38
N ASP A 104 13.93 27.67 -4.42
CA ASP A 104 14.37 26.28 -4.51
C ASP A 104 15.28 25.88 -3.34
N LEU A 105 15.26 24.59 -2.98
CA LEU A 105 16.06 24.03 -1.88
C LEU A 105 17.54 23.83 -2.25
N GLY A 106 17.87 23.93 -3.55
CA GLY A 106 19.22 23.78 -4.07
C GLY A 106 19.26 24.03 -5.57
N SER A 107 20.48 24.07 -6.12
CA SER A 107 20.72 24.39 -7.53
C SER A 107 20.61 23.20 -8.47
N THR A 108 20.74 21.96 -7.98
CA THR A 108 20.80 20.77 -8.84
C THR A 108 19.64 19.81 -8.57
N CYS A 109 18.91 19.46 -9.63
CA CYS A 109 17.88 18.41 -9.58
C CYS A 109 18.48 17.06 -9.94
N TYR A 110 18.44 16.10 -9.01
CA TYR A 110 18.91 14.74 -9.25
C TYR A 110 18.14 14.03 -10.37
N LEU A 111 16.82 14.24 -10.45
CA LEU A 111 15.99 13.62 -11.49
C LEU A 111 16.37 14.13 -12.88
N TYR A 112 16.56 15.44 -13.04
CA TYR A 112 16.96 16.02 -14.31
C TYR A 112 18.37 15.58 -14.72
N SER A 113 19.35 15.67 -13.82
CA SER A 113 20.73 15.26 -14.09
C SER A 113 20.89 13.76 -14.37
N THR A 114 20.00 12.91 -13.86
CA THR A 114 20.07 11.45 -14.08
C THR A 114 19.27 11.01 -15.31
N PHE A 115 18.12 11.63 -15.58
CA PHE A 115 17.14 11.16 -16.56
C PHE A 115 16.88 12.15 -17.71
N GLY A 116 17.57 13.30 -17.73
CA GLY A 116 17.37 14.37 -18.68
C GLY A 116 16.02 15.10 -18.58
N ARG A 117 15.15 14.68 -17.65
CA ARG A 117 13.83 15.28 -17.41
C ARG A 117 13.37 15.01 -15.99
N CYS A 118 12.73 15.99 -15.38
CA CYS A 118 12.14 15.84 -14.05
C CYS A 118 10.60 15.80 -14.14
N PRO A 119 9.93 14.68 -13.81
CA PRO A 119 8.46 14.58 -13.88
C PRO A 119 7.73 15.44 -12.84
N ARG A 120 8.46 16.03 -11.88
CA ARG A 120 7.92 17.05 -10.97
C ARG A 120 7.85 18.42 -11.62
N GLY A 121 8.54 18.61 -12.75
CA GLY A 121 8.58 19.80 -13.59
C GLY A 121 8.43 21.10 -12.81
N LEU A 122 7.43 21.91 -13.15
CA LEU A 122 7.17 23.22 -12.56
C LEU A 122 7.01 23.18 -11.04
N ALA A 123 6.45 22.09 -10.49
CA ALA A 123 6.29 21.87 -9.05
C ALA A 123 7.55 21.35 -8.33
N CYS A 124 8.68 21.16 -9.03
CA CYS A 124 9.94 20.70 -8.46
C CYS A 124 10.57 21.77 -7.56
N ARG A 125 11.14 21.37 -6.41
CA ARG A 125 11.84 22.27 -5.46
C ARG A 125 13.33 22.45 -5.77
N PHE A 126 13.78 21.95 -6.91
CA PHE A 126 15.14 22.07 -7.47
C PHE A 126 15.05 22.51 -8.95
N GLY A 127 13.99 23.26 -9.28
CA GLY A 127 13.59 23.55 -10.65
C GLY A 127 14.53 24.51 -11.38
N SER A 128 15.33 25.32 -10.69
CA SER A 128 16.28 26.27 -11.28
C SER A 128 17.21 25.65 -12.34
N SER A 129 17.58 24.39 -12.16
CA SER A 129 18.37 23.65 -13.16
C SER A 129 17.62 23.27 -14.45
N HIS A 130 16.30 23.11 -14.39
CA HIS A 130 15.52 22.44 -15.45
C HIS A 130 14.16 23.09 -15.75
N ILE A 131 13.87 24.27 -15.23
CA ILE A 131 12.66 25.05 -15.49
C ILE A 131 13.05 26.35 -16.16
N THR A 132 12.38 26.67 -17.26
CA THR A 132 12.58 27.93 -17.99
C THR A 132 11.92 29.09 -17.26
N GLU A 133 12.24 30.33 -17.63
CA GLU A 133 11.58 31.52 -17.08
C GLU A 133 10.07 31.54 -17.32
N GLU A 134 9.62 30.86 -18.39
CA GLU A 134 8.20 30.71 -18.71
C GLU A 134 7.51 29.58 -17.94
N GLY A 135 8.28 28.76 -17.21
CA GLY A 135 7.77 27.64 -16.41
C GLY A 135 7.74 26.30 -17.14
N HIS A 136 8.33 26.19 -18.33
CA HIS A 136 8.43 24.93 -19.06
C HIS A 136 9.53 24.03 -18.48
N ASN A 137 9.35 22.72 -18.63
CA ASN A 137 10.31 21.71 -18.24
C ASN A 137 11.34 21.50 -19.35
N LYS A 138 12.61 21.80 -19.07
CA LYS A 138 13.72 21.54 -19.96
C LYS A 138 13.92 20.03 -20.11
N VAL A 139 14.35 19.62 -21.30
CA VAL A 139 14.68 18.23 -21.61
C VAL A 139 16.09 18.19 -22.15
N ASP A 140 16.94 17.37 -21.53
CA ASP A 140 18.27 17.05 -22.05
C ASP A 140 18.15 15.88 -23.05
N PRO A 141 18.40 16.10 -24.35
CA PRO A 141 18.23 15.08 -25.37
C PRO A 141 19.23 13.92 -25.28
N GLU A 142 20.36 14.08 -24.57
CA GLU A 142 21.36 13.00 -24.43
C GLU A 142 20.94 11.99 -23.35
N LEU A 143 20.23 12.45 -22.32
CA LEU A 143 19.84 11.63 -21.17
C LEU A 143 18.37 11.21 -21.18
N PHE A 144 17.52 12.00 -21.84
CA PHE A 144 16.08 11.74 -21.90
C PHE A 144 15.75 10.63 -22.89
N ASP A 145 15.13 9.59 -22.37
CA ASP A 145 14.57 8.49 -23.15
C ASP A 145 13.06 8.44 -22.90
N PRO A 146 12.22 8.78 -23.91
CA PRO A 146 10.77 8.76 -23.76
C PRO A 146 10.21 7.33 -23.62
N ASP A 147 10.94 6.32 -24.11
CA ASP A 147 10.51 4.92 -24.12
C ASP A 147 11.11 4.13 -22.93
N ARG A 148 11.79 4.84 -22.00
CA ARG A 148 12.40 4.24 -20.82
C ARG A 148 11.34 3.46 -20.03
N PRO A 149 11.53 2.14 -19.81
CA PRO A 149 10.57 1.35 -19.07
C PRO A 149 10.47 1.84 -17.63
N ALA A 150 9.26 1.77 -17.07
CA ALA A 150 9.04 2.11 -15.68
C ALA A 150 9.82 1.14 -14.78
N SER A 151 10.77 1.69 -14.00
CA SER A 151 11.56 0.89 -13.05
C SER A 151 10.72 0.18 -11.99
N SER A 152 9.48 0.64 -11.76
CA SER A 152 8.51 0.00 -10.86
C SER A 152 7.20 -0.33 -11.57
N THR A 153 6.66 -1.52 -11.31
CA THR A 153 5.43 -2.05 -11.91
C THR A 153 4.30 -2.18 -10.88
N ASN A 154 3.16 -2.75 -11.29
CA ASN A 154 1.95 -2.99 -10.49
C ASN A 154 1.20 -1.71 -10.10
N VAL A 155 1.17 -0.75 -11.02
CA VAL A 155 0.33 0.45 -10.88
C VAL A 155 -1.07 0.13 -11.40
N LEU A 156 -2.05 0.16 -10.50
CA LEU A 156 -3.44 -0.08 -10.86
C LEU A 156 -3.97 1.01 -11.81
N SER A 157 -4.58 0.59 -12.92
CA SER A 157 -5.24 1.53 -13.85
C SER A 157 -6.44 2.22 -13.18
N LYS A 158 -6.74 3.46 -13.61
CA LYS A 158 -7.90 4.21 -13.07
C LYS A 158 -9.21 3.48 -13.32
N GLU A 159 -9.35 2.81 -14.46
CA GLU A 159 -10.53 2.05 -14.84
C GLU A 159 -10.78 0.89 -13.88
N VAL A 160 -9.76 0.07 -13.64
CA VAL A 160 -9.82 -1.05 -12.71
C VAL A 160 -10.05 -0.56 -11.28
N GLN A 161 -9.37 0.52 -10.87
CA GLN A 161 -9.60 1.14 -9.57
C GLN A 161 -11.06 1.55 -9.37
N LEU A 162 -11.66 2.19 -10.37
CA LEU A 162 -13.07 2.60 -10.32
C LEU A 162 -14.00 1.38 -10.35
N ALA A 163 -13.68 0.34 -11.10
CA ALA A 163 -14.44 -0.91 -11.13
C ALA A 163 -14.45 -1.58 -9.74
N LEU A 164 -13.30 -1.67 -9.07
CA LEU A 164 -13.19 -2.19 -7.71
C LEU A 164 -14.01 -1.35 -6.71
N ARG A 165 -13.84 -0.03 -6.72
CA ARG A 165 -14.58 0.89 -5.82
C ARG A 165 -16.08 0.85 -6.01
N LYS A 166 -16.55 0.62 -7.24
CA LYS A 166 -17.98 0.53 -7.59
C LYS A 166 -18.51 -0.89 -7.52
N TYR A 167 -17.71 -1.87 -7.06
CA TYR A 167 -18.07 -3.29 -7.00
C TYR A 167 -18.51 -3.85 -8.36
N LYS A 168 -17.89 -3.39 -9.45
CA LYS A 168 -18.15 -3.79 -10.84
C LYS A 168 -17.06 -4.67 -11.44
N TYR A 169 -15.97 -4.91 -10.70
CA TYR A 169 -14.92 -5.84 -11.15
C TYR A 169 -15.46 -7.27 -11.17
N ASP A 170 -15.15 -8.04 -12.21
CA ASP A 170 -15.66 -9.40 -12.35
C ASP A 170 -14.92 -10.37 -11.43
N PHE A 171 -15.63 -10.87 -10.41
CA PHE A 171 -15.15 -11.89 -9.49
C PHE A 171 -15.90 -13.22 -9.64
N SER A 172 -16.53 -13.45 -10.80
CA SER A 172 -17.28 -14.67 -11.10
C SER A 172 -16.45 -15.94 -10.82
N LYS A 173 -15.17 -15.96 -11.22
CA LYS A 173 -14.23 -17.07 -10.94
C LYS A 173 -14.11 -17.35 -9.44
N SER A 174 -13.80 -16.33 -8.65
CA SER A 174 -13.68 -16.46 -7.19
C SER A 174 -14.97 -16.88 -6.52
N GLU A 175 -16.10 -16.33 -6.96
CA GLU A 175 -17.40 -16.65 -6.39
C GLU A 175 -17.84 -18.08 -6.67
N LYS A 176 -17.59 -18.59 -7.88
CA LYS A 176 -17.85 -19.98 -8.27
C LYS A 176 -17.06 -20.96 -7.39
N VAL A 177 -15.76 -20.72 -7.27
CA VAL A 177 -14.87 -21.54 -6.43
C VAL A 177 -15.35 -21.58 -4.97
N CYS A 178 -15.71 -20.44 -4.37
CA CYS A 178 -16.11 -20.40 -2.97
C CYS A 178 -17.56 -20.84 -2.69
N LYS A 179 -18.47 -20.72 -3.66
CA LYS A 179 -19.87 -21.18 -3.50
C LYS A 179 -20.01 -22.70 -3.64
N GLY A 180 -18.99 -23.37 -4.19
CA GLY A 180 -19.03 -24.78 -4.54
C GLY A 180 -19.98 -24.98 -5.72
N GLU A 181 -19.45 -25.12 -6.94
CA GLU A 181 -20.30 -25.36 -8.10
C GLU A 181 -21.04 -26.70 -7.96
N LYS A 182 -22.36 -26.67 -8.23
CA LYS A 182 -23.17 -27.89 -8.35
C LYS A 182 -22.73 -28.61 -9.62
N ARG A 183 -22.29 -29.86 -9.50
CA ARG A 183 -22.01 -30.75 -10.65
C ARG A 183 -23.14 -30.66 -11.68
N GLN A 184 -22.87 -30.11 -12.87
CA GLN A 184 -23.80 -30.16 -13.99
C GLN A 184 -23.44 -31.36 -14.88
N GLY A 185 -24.09 -32.51 -14.63
CA GLY A 185 -24.00 -33.67 -15.52
C GLY A 185 -22.80 -34.60 -15.30
N PRO A 186 -22.53 -35.53 -16.26
CA PRO A 186 -21.43 -36.51 -16.16
C PRO A 186 -20.06 -35.89 -16.45
N VAL A 187 -20.03 -34.61 -16.82
CA VAL A 187 -18.83 -33.83 -17.06
C VAL A 187 -18.56 -32.99 -15.82
N ALA A 188 -17.34 -33.07 -15.29
CA ALA A 188 -16.89 -32.19 -14.22
C ALA A 188 -16.34 -30.90 -14.82
N ASP A 189 -16.42 -29.76 -14.11
CA ASP A 189 -15.79 -28.48 -14.50
C ASP A 189 -14.24 -28.52 -14.48
N GLU A 190 -13.67 -29.72 -14.48
CA GLU A 190 -12.31 -30.06 -14.86
C GLU A 190 -12.05 -29.74 -16.35
N ASP A 191 -13.11 -29.56 -17.14
CA ASP A 191 -13.09 -29.26 -18.58
C ASP A 191 -12.89 -27.76 -18.92
N GLN A 192 -12.86 -26.85 -17.94
CA GLN A 192 -12.11 -25.60 -18.12
C GLN A 192 -10.65 -25.94 -17.92
N VAL A 193 -9.79 -25.79 -18.94
CA VAL A 193 -8.34 -26.10 -18.88
C VAL A 193 -7.70 -25.40 -17.67
N LYS A 194 -7.73 -26.06 -16.51
CA LYS A 194 -7.03 -25.68 -15.29
C LYS A 194 -5.66 -26.29 -15.43
N LEU A 195 -4.62 -25.49 -15.22
CA LEU A 195 -3.27 -26.00 -15.13
C LEU A 195 -3.26 -27.10 -14.07
N LYS A 196 -2.81 -28.29 -14.45
CA LYS A 196 -2.50 -29.37 -13.51
C LYS A 196 -1.55 -28.82 -12.45
N ALA A 197 -1.56 -29.39 -11.26
CA ALA A 197 -0.62 -28.98 -10.20
C ALA A 197 0.85 -29.01 -10.65
N GLU A 198 1.15 -29.84 -11.66
CA GLU A 198 2.45 -29.97 -12.31
C GLU A 198 2.78 -28.82 -13.27
N GLU A 199 1.76 -28.21 -13.88
CA GLU A 199 1.85 -27.14 -14.89
C GLU A 199 1.84 -25.74 -14.26
N LYS A 200 1.48 -25.62 -12.98
CA LYS A 200 1.57 -24.35 -12.26
C LYS A 200 3.04 -23.93 -12.10
N PRO A 201 3.36 -22.63 -12.25
CA PRO A 201 4.70 -22.11 -12.04
C PRO A 201 5.23 -22.55 -10.67
N LYS A 202 6.28 -23.37 -10.65
CA LYS A 202 6.95 -23.78 -9.41
C LYS A 202 8.11 -22.85 -9.16
N ILE A 203 8.11 -22.24 -7.99
CA ILE A 203 9.26 -21.49 -7.51
C ILE A 203 10.19 -22.48 -6.82
N GLU A 204 11.45 -22.52 -7.24
CA GLU A 204 12.48 -23.24 -6.51
C GLU A 204 12.80 -22.46 -5.23
N TRP A 205 12.53 -23.04 -4.07
CA TRP A 205 12.70 -22.34 -2.78
C TRP A 205 14.02 -22.67 -2.08
N ARG A 206 14.70 -23.76 -2.48
CA ARG A 206 15.93 -24.21 -1.80
C ARG A 206 17.04 -23.20 -1.98
N ASP A 207 17.84 -23.05 -0.92
CA ASP A 207 19.04 -22.22 -0.87
C ASP A 207 18.81 -20.74 -1.26
N LYS A 208 17.58 -20.23 -1.04
CA LYS A 208 17.23 -18.82 -1.27
C LYS A 208 17.13 -18.03 0.04
N LEU A 209 17.71 -16.84 0.06
CA LEU A 209 17.55 -15.89 1.15
C LEU A 209 16.25 -15.11 1.01
N TYR A 210 15.28 -15.42 1.88
CA TYR A 210 13.97 -14.78 1.89
C TYR A 210 13.96 -13.55 2.81
N LEU A 211 13.74 -12.36 2.24
CA LEU A 211 13.49 -11.14 3.01
C LEU A 211 12.08 -11.18 3.60
N SER A 212 11.97 -11.27 4.93
CA SER A 212 10.69 -11.24 5.62
C SER A 212 9.88 -9.98 5.24
N PRO A 213 8.55 -10.07 5.08
CA PRO A 213 7.70 -8.89 5.02
C PRO A 213 7.75 -8.17 6.36
N LEU A 214 7.96 -6.85 6.33
CA LEU A 214 8.13 -5.99 7.51
C LEU A 214 7.15 -4.82 7.41
N THR A 215 6.04 -4.85 8.14
CA THR A 215 5.10 -3.72 8.18
C THR A 215 5.81 -2.45 8.66
N THR A 216 5.54 -1.32 8.01
CA THR A 216 6.12 0.02 8.20
C THR A 216 7.58 0.23 7.76
N LEU A 217 8.32 -0.83 7.45
CA LEU A 217 9.74 -0.75 7.07
C LEU A 217 10.05 -1.37 5.70
N GLY A 218 9.37 -2.47 5.35
CA GLY A 218 9.62 -3.32 4.18
C GLY A 218 9.14 -2.74 2.84
N ASN A 219 9.21 -1.43 2.68
CA ASN A 219 8.79 -0.73 1.48
C ASN A 219 9.73 -1.04 0.29
N LEU A 220 9.29 -0.69 -0.92
CA LEU A 220 10.02 -0.98 -2.16
C LEU A 220 11.48 -0.48 -2.14
N PRO A 221 11.80 0.76 -1.72
CA PRO A 221 13.19 1.20 -1.58
C PRO A 221 14.03 0.31 -0.66
N PHE A 222 13.52 -0.06 0.51
CA PHE A 222 14.23 -0.94 1.45
C PHE A 222 14.50 -2.31 0.84
N ARG A 223 13.49 -2.93 0.21
CA ARG A 223 13.66 -4.24 -0.45
C ARG A 223 14.67 -4.21 -1.57
N ARG A 224 14.76 -3.11 -2.34
CA ARG A 224 15.80 -2.93 -3.37
C ARG A 224 17.20 -2.92 -2.77
N VAL A 225 17.38 -2.26 -1.63
CA VAL A 225 18.66 -2.27 -0.91
C VAL A 225 18.99 -3.70 -0.48
N CYS A 226 18.05 -4.40 0.18
CA CYS A 226 18.25 -5.80 0.57
C CYS A 226 18.56 -6.72 -0.62
N ARG A 227 17.93 -6.50 -1.77
CA ARG A 227 18.21 -7.24 -3.01
C ARG A 227 19.65 -7.08 -3.48
N ARG A 228 20.21 -5.86 -3.36
CA ARG A 228 21.63 -5.59 -3.65
C ARG A 228 22.58 -6.26 -2.66
N PHE A 229 22.14 -6.49 -1.43
CA PHE A 229 22.88 -7.21 -0.39
C PHE A 229 22.64 -8.74 -0.38
N GLY A 230 22.01 -9.29 -1.43
CA GLY A 230 21.92 -10.74 -1.62
C GLY A 230 20.58 -11.38 -1.21
N ALA A 231 19.52 -10.60 -0.93
CA ALA A 231 18.18 -11.19 -0.79
C ALA A 231 17.71 -11.76 -2.14
N ASP A 232 17.35 -13.05 -2.19
CA ASP A 232 16.88 -13.72 -3.40
C ASP A 232 15.37 -13.55 -3.60
N VAL A 233 14.63 -13.58 -2.49
CA VAL A 233 13.18 -13.44 -2.46
C VAL A 233 12.81 -12.19 -1.70
N THR A 234 11.98 -11.32 -2.29
CA THR A 234 11.42 -10.17 -1.61
C THR A 234 9.91 -10.31 -1.45
N CYS A 235 9.39 -9.74 -0.37
CA CYS A 235 7.96 -9.77 -0.08
C CYS A 235 7.49 -8.39 0.35
N GLY A 236 6.38 -7.93 -0.24
CA GLY A 236 5.75 -6.66 0.11
C GLY A 236 5.32 -6.62 1.57
N GLU A 237 5.09 -5.41 2.09
CA GLU A 237 4.47 -5.27 3.40
C GLU A 237 3.07 -5.90 3.41
N MET A 238 2.57 -6.18 4.62
CA MET A 238 1.24 -6.75 4.79
C MET A 238 0.15 -5.80 4.26
N ALA A 239 -0.47 -6.18 3.14
CA ALA A 239 -1.63 -5.50 2.59
C ALA A 239 -2.94 -6.08 3.13
N VAL A 240 -3.95 -5.25 3.39
CA VAL A 240 -5.26 -5.71 3.83
C VAL A 240 -6.11 -6.05 2.60
N ALA A 241 -6.50 -7.32 2.47
CA ALA A 241 -7.17 -7.83 1.27
C ALA A 241 -8.47 -7.07 0.93
N SER A 242 -9.28 -6.72 1.93
CA SER A 242 -10.51 -5.93 1.70
C SER A 242 -10.23 -4.54 1.14
N SER A 243 -9.13 -3.91 1.55
CA SER A 243 -8.72 -2.59 1.10
C SER A 243 -8.12 -2.61 -0.31
N ILE A 244 -7.42 -3.69 -0.70
CA ILE A 244 -7.05 -3.97 -2.09
C ILE A 244 -8.31 -4.06 -2.97
N LEU A 245 -9.32 -4.82 -2.54
CA LEU A 245 -10.60 -4.96 -3.25
C LEU A 245 -11.42 -3.67 -3.32
N GLN A 246 -11.17 -2.72 -2.42
CA GLN A 246 -11.75 -1.37 -2.47
C GLN A 246 -10.96 -0.41 -3.36
N GLY A 247 -9.88 -0.86 -4.02
CA GLY A 247 -9.06 -0.02 -4.88
C GLY A 247 -8.37 1.13 -4.11
N GLN A 248 -7.99 0.89 -2.84
CA GLN A 248 -7.33 1.91 -2.02
C GLN A 248 -5.88 2.13 -2.51
N PRO A 249 -5.50 3.35 -2.94
CA PRO A 249 -4.18 3.61 -3.51
C PRO A 249 -3.02 3.23 -2.59
N GLN A 250 -3.21 3.41 -1.27
CA GLN A 250 -2.20 3.15 -0.25
C GLN A 250 -1.86 1.65 -0.16
N GLU A 251 -2.85 0.77 -0.32
CA GLU A 251 -2.63 -0.68 -0.29
C GLU A 251 -2.05 -1.19 -1.61
N TRP A 252 -2.51 -0.64 -2.73
CA TRP A 252 -1.95 -0.94 -4.04
C TRP A 252 -0.50 -0.46 -4.18
N ALA A 253 -0.05 0.50 -3.36
CA ALA A 253 1.37 0.86 -3.28
C ALA A 253 2.24 -0.24 -2.65
N LEU A 254 1.67 -1.09 -1.78
CA LEU A 254 2.40 -2.16 -1.08
C LEU A 254 2.76 -3.34 -2.00
N VAL A 255 1.99 -3.53 -3.08
CA VAL A 255 2.21 -4.58 -4.08
C VAL A 255 3.07 -4.12 -5.26
N ARG A 256 3.54 -2.88 -5.25
CA ARG A 256 4.52 -2.41 -6.23
C ARG A 256 5.85 -3.11 -6.05
N ARG A 257 6.46 -3.46 -7.18
CA ARG A 257 7.82 -4.03 -7.23
C ARG A 257 8.72 -3.24 -8.15
N HIS A 258 10.02 -3.35 -7.92
CA HIS A 258 11.04 -2.84 -8.83
C HIS A 258 11.55 -3.98 -9.74
N GLU A 259 12.00 -3.66 -10.95
CA GLU A 259 12.55 -4.64 -11.91
C GLU A 259 13.68 -5.51 -11.33
N SER A 260 14.48 -4.99 -10.40
CA SER A 260 15.54 -5.74 -9.71
C SER A 260 15.03 -6.87 -8.81
N GLU A 261 13.75 -6.81 -8.41
CA GLU A 261 13.11 -7.83 -7.58
C GLU A 261 12.68 -9.01 -8.46
N THR A 262 13.65 -9.86 -8.81
CA THR A 262 13.47 -11.03 -9.70
C THR A 262 12.51 -12.08 -9.18
N LEU A 263 12.29 -12.14 -7.86
CA LEU A 263 11.30 -13.02 -7.23
C LEU A 263 10.60 -12.26 -6.09
N PHE A 264 9.48 -11.65 -6.44
CA PHE A 264 8.68 -10.81 -5.54
C PHE A 264 7.30 -11.41 -5.30
N GLY A 265 6.85 -11.40 -4.05
CA GLY A 265 5.48 -11.75 -3.67
C GLY A 265 4.77 -10.67 -2.86
N ALA A 266 3.43 -10.70 -2.92
CA ALA A 266 2.58 -9.80 -2.16
C ALA A 266 2.03 -10.50 -0.91
N GLN A 267 2.34 -9.96 0.28
CA GLN A 267 1.72 -10.46 1.52
C GLN A 267 0.36 -9.82 1.73
N ILE A 268 -0.67 -10.64 1.91
CA ILE A 268 -2.05 -10.21 2.18
C ILE A 268 -2.56 -10.72 3.53
N CYS A 269 -3.48 -9.96 4.10
CA CYS A 269 -4.15 -10.26 5.36
C CYS A 269 -5.67 -10.19 5.20
N GLY A 270 -6.37 -11.17 5.78
CA GLY A 270 -7.82 -11.18 5.89
C GLY A 270 -8.31 -12.42 6.64
N ASN A 271 -9.63 -12.60 6.74
CA ASN A 271 -10.28 -13.58 7.62
C ASN A 271 -11.33 -14.45 6.92
N ASN A 272 -11.54 -14.27 5.61
CA ASN A 272 -12.63 -14.87 4.86
C ASN A 272 -12.13 -15.50 3.55
N PRO A 273 -12.43 -16.79 3.28
CA PRO A 273 -12.01 -17.47 2.04
C PRO A 273 -12.35 -16.71 0.75
N LEU A 274 -13.57 -16.18 0.63
CA LEU A 274 -14.00 -15.46 -0.57
C LEU A 274 -13.23 -14.15 -0.76
N ILE A 275 -12.96 -13.42 0.32
CA ILE A 275 -12.20 -12.15 0.23
C ILE A 275 -10.77 -12.42 -0.23
N LEU A 276 -10.13 -13.46 0.30
CA LEU A 276 -8.77 -13.83 -0.08
C LEU A 276 -8.71 -14.39 -1.51
N ALA A 277 -9.71 -15.18 -1.92
CA ALA A 277 -9.84 -15.67 -3.29
C ALA A 277 -9.98 -14.52 -4.30
N LYS A 278 -10.89 -13.56 -4.04
CA LYS A 278 -11.04 -12.35 -4.85
C LYS A 278 -9.75 -11.53 -4.91
N CYS A 279 -9.05 -11.42 -3.77
CA CYS A 279 -7.80 -10.68 -3.70
C CYS A 279 -6.70 -11.38 -4.52
N ALA A 280 -6.57 -12.70 -4.44
CA ALA A 280 -5.64 -13.46 -5.26
C ALA A 280 -5.95 -13.31 -6.76
N GLN A 281 -7.23 -13.35 -7.13
CA GLN A 281 -7.67 -13.14 -8.52
C GLN A 281 -7.21 -11.79 -9.07
N VAL A 282 -7.56 -10.69 -8.40
CA VAL A 282 -7.22 -9.35 -8.89
C VAL A 282 -5.71 -9.10 -8.87
N LEU A 283 -4.98 -9.67 -7.91
CA LEU A 283 -3.52 -9.58 -7.90
C LEU A 283 -2.92 -10.31 -9.10
N GLN A 284 -3.35 -11.54 -9.41
CA GLN A 284 -2.88 -12.23 -10.60
C GLN A 284 -3.19 -11.47 -11.90
N GLU A 285 -4.39 -10.89 -12.00
CA GLU A 285 -4.85 -10.23 -13.23
C GLU A 285 -4.24 -8.83 -13.43
N GLN A 286 -3.88 -8.13 -12.36
CA GLN A 286 -3.51 -6.71 -12.38
C GLN A 286 -2.08 -6.44 -11.93
N THR A 287 -1.33 -7.48 -11.54
CA THR A 287 0.05 -7.34 -11.07
C THR A 287 0.96 -8.41 -11.65
N ASP A 288 2.20 -8.02 -11.85
CA ASP A 288 3.31 -8.89 -12.15
C ASP A 288 4.02 -9.22 -10.82
N ILE A 289 3.54 -10.27 -10.17
CA ILE A 289 4.10 -10.85 -8.94
C ILE A 289 4.26 -12.36 -9.14
N HIS A 290 5.13 -12.98 -8.34
CA HIS A 290 5.48 -14.39 -8.50
C HIS A 290 4.71 -15.30 -7.54
N PHE A 291 4.26 -14.78 -6.40
CA PHE A 291 3.49 -15.53 -5.42
C PHE A 291 2.65 -14.60 -4.54
N VAL A 292 1.64 -15.16 -3.89
CA VAL A 292 0.83 -14.48 -2.88
C VAL A 292 1.10 -15.12 -1.52
N ASP A 293 1.43 -14.32 -0.51
CA ASP A 293 1.70 -14.79 0.85
C ASP A 293 0.53 -14.45 1.79
N ILE A 294 0.09 -15.40 2.61
CA ILE A 294 -0.95 -15.18 3.61
C ILE A 294 -0.30 -14.89 4.96
N ASN A 295 -0.59 -13.72 5.53
CA ASN A 295 -0.19 -13.40 6.89
C ASN A 295 -1.08 -14.14 7.91
N THR A 296 -0.49 -15.10 8.61
CA THR A 296 -1.12 -15.82 9.72
C THR A 296 -0.39 -15.59 11.06
N GLY A 297 0.44 -14.55 11.13
CA GLY A 297 1.36 -14.34 12.25
C GLY A 297 1.28 -12.96 12.91
N CYS A 298 0.59 -11.98 12.32
CA CYS A 298 0.49 -10.64 12.88
C CYS A 298 -0.27 -10.66 14.24
N PRO A 299 0.32 -10.18 15.34
CA PRO A 299 -0.33 -10.15 16.66
C PRO A 299 -1.04 -8.82 16.97
N ILE A 300 -1.06 -7.87 16.04
CA ILE A 300 -1.67 -6.55 16.25
C ILE A 300 -3.14 -6.76 16.65
N ASP A 301 -3.55 -6.18 17.79
CA ASP A 301 -4.86 -6.40 18.40
C ASP A 301 -6.02 -6.18 17.42
N LEU A 302 -5.96 -5.10 16.63
CA LEU A 302 -6.98 -4.80 15.63
C LEU A 302 -7.14 -5.92 14.59
N ILE A 303 -6.02 -6.48 14.13
CA ILE A 303 -6.00 -7.57 13.14
C ILE A 303 -6.46 -8.88 13.78
N TYR A 304 -6.00 -9.15 15.01
CA TYR A 304 -6.37 -10.34 15.76
C TYR A 304 -7.87 -10.37 16.09
N GLN A 305 -8.43 -9.26 16.57
CA GLN A 305 -9.85 -9.14 16.90
C GLN A 305 -10.76 -9.32 15.68
N GLN A 306 -10.29 -8.95 14.48
CA GLN A 306 -10.99 -9.22 13.23
C GLN A 306 -10.93 -10.71 12.82
N GLY A 307 -10.18 -11.55 13.53
CA GLY A 307 -9.98 -12.95 13.17
C GLY A 307 -8.96 -13.19 12.06
N SER A 308 -8.11 -12.18 11.78
CA SER A 308 -7.02 -12.25 10.79
C SER A 308 -5.66 -12.41 11.49
N GLY A 309 -4.57 -12.54 10.73
CA GLY A 309 -3.22 -12.64 11.29
C GLY A 309 -3.08 -13.87 12.19
N SER A 310 -2.48 -13.70 13.38
CA SER A 310 -2.28 -14.80 14.34
C SER A 310 -3.57 -15.45 14.85
N ALA A 311 -4.73 -14.78 14.76
CA ALA A 311 -6.02 -15.40 15.10
C ALA A 311 -6.37 -16.57 14.18
N LEU A 312 -5.90 -16.56 12.92
CA LEU A 312 -6.13 -17.65 11.96
C LEU A 312 -5.50 -18.97 12.41
N MET A 313 -4.43 -18.93 13.21
CA MET A 313 -3.80 -20.14 13.76
C MET A 313 -4.73 -20.91 14.70
N ARG A 314 -5.78 -20.27 15.22
CA ARG A 314 -6.84 -20.90 16.04
C ARG A 314 -8.05 -21.33 15.21
N ARG A 315 -8.06 -21.04 13.92
CA ARG A 315 -9.15 -21.31 12.97
C ARG A 315 -8.62 -22.11 11.77
N PRO A 316 -7.99 -23.29 11.99
CA PRO A 316 -7.30 -24.02 10.93
C PRO A 316 -8.21 -24.34 9.74
N ASN A 317 -9.46 -24.76 9.99
CA ASN A 317 -10.43 -25.07 8.94
C ASN A 317 -10.69 -23.88 8.00
N VAL A 318 -10.75 -22.67 8.56
CA VAL A 318 -10.96 -21.44 7.76
C VAL A 318 -9.71 -21.12 6.95
N LEU A 319 -8.53 -21.28 7.55
CA LEU A 319 -7.26 -21.05 6.87
C LEU A 319 -7.02 -22.06 5.74
N GLU A 320 -7.35 -23.33 5.92
CA GLU A 320 -7.31 -24.35 4.86
C GLU A 320 -8.24 -23.99 3.71
N GLN A 321 -9.48 -23.58 4.02
CA GLN A 321 -10.42 -23.11 2.99
C GLN A 321 -9.88 -21.88 2.24
N MET A 322 -9.20 -20.96 2.93
CA MET A 322 -8.56 -19.80 2.30
C MET A 322 -7.45 -20.23 1.34
N VAL A 323 -6.53 -21.10 1.77
CA VAL A 323 -5.42 -21.59 0.93
C VAL A 323 -5.96 -22.38 -0.27
N THR A 324 -6.92 -23.27 -0.07
CA THR A 324 -7.54 -24.05 -1.15
C THR A 324 -8.27 -23.15 -2.15
N ALA A 325 -9.04 -22.17 -1.69
CA ALA A 325 -9.76 -21.27 -2.59
C ALA A 325 -8.80 -20.40 -3.41
N MET A 326 -7.74 -19.86 -2.78
CA MET A 326 -6.74 -19.06 -3.48
C MET A 326 -5.98 -19.88 -4.54
N THR A 327 -5.58 -21.11 -4.20
CA THR A 327 -4.87 -22.00 -5.14
C THR A 327 -5.76 -22.49 -6.29
N GLN A 328 -7.08 -22.52 -6.12
CA GLN A 328 -8.01 -22.86 -7.21
C GLN A 328 -8.32 -21.67 -8.13
N VAL A 329 -8.28 -20.45 -7.61
CA VAL A 329 -8.57 -19.22 -8.37
C VAL A 329 -7.34 -18.66 -9.07
N SER A 330 -6.15 -18.84 -8.50
CA SER A 330 -4.89 -18.29 -8.98
C SER A 330 -3.89 -19.40 -9.31
N ASP A 331 -3.16 -19.17 -10.40
CA ASP A 331 -2.02 -19.97 -10.84
C ASP A 331 -0.73 -19.58 -10.09
N LEU A 332 -0.72 -18.41 -9.44
CA LEU A 332 0.37 -17.97 -8.58
C LEU A 332 0.47 -18.91 -7.36
N PRO A 333 1.68 -19.38 -7.02
CA PRO A 333 1.92 -20.07 -5.76
C PRO A 333 1.38 -19.29 -4.56
N VAL A 334 0.67 -20.00 -3.69
CA VAL A 334 0.21 -19.47 -2.40
C VAL A 334 1.20 -19.90 -1.33
N THR A 335 1.70 -18.95 -0.57
CA THR A 335 2.62 -19.17 0.55
C THR A 335 1.98 -18.71 1.85
N VAL A 336 2.48 -19.20 2.99
CA VAL A 336 1.93 -18.82 4.30
C VAL A 336 3.05 -18.45 5.25
N LYS A 337 2.98 -17.25 5.81
CA LYS A 337 3.83 -16.81 6.91
C LYS A 337 3.12 -16.98 8.24
N THR A 338 3.71 -17.76 9.14
CA THR A 338 3.12 -18.10 10.45
C THR A 338 4.10 -17.95 11.62
N ARG A 339 3.62 -18.26 12.82
CA ARG A 339 4.39 -18.35 14.07
C ARG A 339 4.42 -19.79 14.57
N THR A 340 5.23 -20.06 15.59
CA THR A 340 5.20 -21.37 16.28
C THR A 340 3.88 -21.66 17.01
N GLY A 341 3.18 -20.62 17.46
CA GLY A 341 1.88 -20.67 18.14
C GLY A 341 1.39 -19.26 18.45
N VAL A 342 0.13 -19.15 18.91
CA VAL A 342 -0.42 -17.87 19.41
C VAL A 342 0.11 -17.58 20.82
N TYR A 343 0.18 -18.61 21.67
CA TYR A 343 0.70 -18.53 23.03
C TYR A 343 2.06 -19.21 23.11
N SER A 344 2.90 -18.75 24.05
CA SER A 344 4.28 -19.24 24.20
C SER A 344 4.34 -20.72 24.60
N ASP A 345 3.42 -21.14 25.46
CA ASP A 345 3.26 -22.49 26.03
C ASP A 345 2.57 -23.47 25.07
N LYS A 346 1.81 -22.97 24.09
CA LYS A 346 1.05 -23.80 23.14
C LYS A 346 1.55 -23.65 21.71
N LYS A 347 2.47 -24.52 21.32
CA LYS A 347 2.96 -24.62 19.93
C LYS A 347 1.94 -25.36 19.06
N THR A 348 1.48 -24.75 17.98
CA THR A 348 0.49 -25.33 17.06
C THR A 348 0.97 -25.41 15.61
N ALA A 349 2.13 -24.83 15.29
CA ALA A 349 2.66 -24.85 13.92
C ALA A 349 2.84 -26.27 13.37
N HIS A 350 3.34 -27.20 14.19
CA HIS A 350 3.60 -28.59 13.77
C HIS A 350 2.33 -29.35 13.34
N THR A 351 1.16 -29.01 13.89
CA THR A 351 -0.12 -29.59 13.45
C THR A 351 -0.75 -28.83 12.30
N LEU A 352 -0.47 -27.53 12.18
CA LEU A 352 -1.01 -26.67 11.12
C LEU A 352 -0.28 -26.88 9.78
N ILE A 353 1.05 -26.99 9.79
CA ILE A 353 1.88 -27.08 8.58
C ILE A 353 1.47 -28.22 7.63
N PRO A 354 1.25 -29.47 8.10
CA PRO A 354 0.82 -30.56 7.23
C PRO A 354 -0.52 -30.29 6.55
N ARG A 355 -1.46 -29.63 7.25
CA ARG A 355 -2.78 -29.27 6.72
C ARG A 355 -2.65 -28.25 5.60
N LEU A 356 -1.86 -27.20 5.81
CA LEU A 356 -1.62 -26.17 4.80
C LEU A 356 -0.91 -26.73 3.56
N ARG A 357 0.01 -27.68 3.74
CA ARG A 357 0.64 -28.41 2.62
C ARG A 357 -0.41 -29.13 1.79
N THR A 358 -1.33 -29.87 2.42
CA THR A 358 -2.42 -30.57 1.72
C THR A 358 -3.40 -29.61 1.05
N SER A 359 -3.64 -28.42 1.63
CA SER A 359 -4.45 -27.37 1.00
C SER A 359 -3.78 -26.68 -0.20
N GLY A 360 -2.50 -26.95 -0.47
CA GLY A 360 -1.78 -26.45 -1.63
C GLY A 360 -0.81 -25.29 -1.37
N ALA A 361 -0.43 -25.02 -0.12
CA ALA A 361 0.62 -24.04 0.17
C ALA A 361 1.98 -24.50 -0.41
N SER A 362 2.63 -23.63 -1.18
CA SER A 362 3.91 -23.90 -1.86
C SER A 362 5.12 -23.71 -0.93
N LEU A 363 5.03 -22.74 -0.01
CA LEU A 363 6.05 -22.46 1.02
C LEU A 363 5.35 -22.06 2.31
N ILE A 364 5.91 -22.47 3.46
CA ILE A 364 5.48 -22.00 4.77
C ILE A 364 6.71 -21.46 5.50
N THR A 365 6.64 -20.21 5.92
CA THR A 365 7.69 -19.57 6.74
C THR A 365 7.23 -19.47 8.19
N VAL A 366 8.12 -19.81 9.13
CA VAL A 366 7.83 -19.77 10.57
C VAL A 366 8.73 -18.73 11.22
N LYS A 367 8.15 -17.83 12.03
CA LYS A 367 8.86 -16.86 12.86
C LYS A 367 8.68 -17.15 14.36
#